data_AF-A0A950KL08-F1
#
_entry.id   AF-A0A950KL08-F1
#
_cell.length_a   1.000
_cell.length_b   1.000
_cell.length_c   1.000
_cell.angle_alpha   90.00
_cell.angle_beta   90.00
_cell.angle_gamma   90.00
#
_symmetry.space_group_name_H-M   'P 1'
#
loop_
_entity.id
_entity.type
_entity.pdbx_description
1 polymer ?
#
loop_
_entity_poly.entity_id
_entity_poly.type
_entity_poly.pdbx_seq_one_letter_code
_entity_poly.pdbx_strand_id
1 'polypeptide(L)'
;PWRRGDGDDFGKRLSSYIDDHPPDELIHVKDGADYGWPFANPDPDTPSGFDNMPFDPDYENNPDWRRFPESAFTRVDKGIQAHSAPLGMAFLQSSNVPEPIRHGLVTAYHGSWDRTRKTGYKVAYFPWTHDGRPGLQVDLVSGWLDDATQTVWGRPVDVKPGKDGALYISDDDSGTVYRLRRSE
;
A
#
# COMPACT_ATOMS: atom_id res chain seq x y z
N PRO A 1 19.51 -6.48 -6.53
CA PRO A 1 19.39 -6.29 -5.06
C PRO A 1 19.02 -7.57 -4.29
N TRP A 2 18.84 -8.71 -4.96
CA TRP A 2 19.67 -9.87 -4.63
C TRP A 2 21.08 -9.56 -5.10
N ARG A 3 21.98 -9.12 -4.22
CA ARG A 3 23.39 -9.40 -4.52
C ARG A 3 23.43 -10.90 -4.77
N ARG A 4 24.10 -11.35 -5.85
CA ARG A 4 24.49 -12.76 -5.95
C ARG A 4 24.89 -13.17 -4.54
N GLY A 5 24.21 -14.17 -3.97
CA GLY A 5 24.46 -14.55 -2.60
C GLY A 5 25.93 -14.94 -2.50
N ASP A 6 26.76 -14.01 -2.04
CA ASP A 6 28.17 -14.25 -1.75
C ASP A 6 28.29 -15.00 -0.39
N GLY A 7 27.20 -15.62 0.08
CA GLY A 7 27.01 -16.18 1.41
C GLY A 7 25.98 -17.31 1.44
N ASP A 8 25.94 -18.01 2.58
CA ASP A 8 25.30 -19.28 2.89
C ASP A 8 23.75 -19.27 2.93
N ASP A 9 23.10 -18.23 2.42
CA ASP A 9 21.66 -17.99 2.57
C ASP A 9 20.82 -18.41 1.36
N PHE A 10 21.44 -19.07 0.37
CA PHE A 10 20.73 -19.59 -0.79
C PHE A 10 19.65 -20.60 -0.38
N GLY A 11 18.40 -20.34 -0.75
CA GLY A 11 17.25 -21.18 -0.40
C GLY A 11 16.72 -20.97 1.03
N LYS A 12 17.22 -19.99 1.78
CA LYS A 12 16.68 -19.63 3.10
C LYS A 12 15.62 -18.54 2.98
N ARG A 13 14.61 -18.59 3.85
CA ARG A 13 13.64 -17.51 4.02
C ARG A 13 14.31 -16.33 4.73
N LEU A 14 14.40 -15.18 4.06
CA LEU A 14 14.94 -13.94 4.63
C LEU A 14 13.81 -13.04 5.13
N SER A 15 13.37 -13.25 6.36
CA SER A 15 12.23 -12.50 6.91
C SER A 15 12.45 -10.98 6.90
N SER A 16 13.68 -10.50 7.13
CA SER A 16 14.00 -9.07 7.09
C SER A 16 13.82 -8.44 5.71
N TYR A 17 13.95 -9.22 4.63
CA TYR A 17 13.65 -8.76 3.29
C TYR A 17 12.16 -8.85 3.02
N ILE A 18 11.57 -10.03 3.29
CA ILE A 18 10.15 -10.31 3.06
C ILE A 18 9.27 -9.31 3.78
N ASP A 19 9.59 -8.94 5.02
CA ASP A 19 8.74 -8.07 5.82
C ASP A 19 8.49 -6.70 5.18
N ASP A 20 9.42 -6.24 4.32
CA ASP A 20 9.36 -4.93 3.69
C ASP A 20 9.29 -5.00 2.15
N HIS A 21 9.15 -6.21 1.57
CA HIS A 21 9.08 -6.44 0.12
C HIS A 21 8.10 -7.54 -0.33
N PRO A 22 7.52 -7.42 -1.53
CA PRO A 22 7.42 -6.18 -2.30
C PRO A 22 6.46 -5.20 -1.61
N PRO A 23 6.60 -3.88 -1.83
CA PRO A 23 5.62 -2.92 -1.36
C PRO A 23 4.26 -3.19 -1.99
N ASP A 24 3.19 -2.87 -1.26
CA ASP A 24 1.88 -2.71 -1.87
C ASP A 24 1.90 -1.42 -2.74
N GLU A 25 1.00 -1.30 -3.71
CA GLU A 25 1.14 -0.28 -4.76
C GLU A 25 -0.13 0.59 -4.90
N LEU A 26 0.10 1.89 -5.13
CA LEU A 26 -0.94 2.83 -5.57
C LEU A 26 -0.54 3.38 -6.95
N ILE A 27 -1.37 3.09 -7.94
CA ILE A 27 -1.08 3.34 -9.36
C ILE A 27 -2.20 4.16 -10.02
N HIS A 28 -1.82 5.19 -10.77
CA HIS A 28 -2.62 5.81 -11.82
C HIS A 28 -2.57 4.96 -13.09
N VAL A 29 -3.65 4.23 -13.33
CA VAL A 29 -3.76 3.31 -14.48
C VAL A 29 -3.81 4.10 -15.79
N LYS A 30 -2.96 3.71 -16.74
CA LYS A 30 -2.86 4.25 -18.10
C LYS A 30 -3.14 3.14 -19.10
N ASP A 31 -3.90 3.46 -20.13
CA ASP A 31 -4.20 2.51 -21.19
C ASP A 31 -2.91 2.02 -21.87
N GLY A 32 -2.80 0.70 -22.05
CA GLY A 32 -1.64 0.04 -22.65
C GLY A 32 -0.34 0.06 -21.82
N ALA A 33 -0.35 0.57 -20.58
CA ALA A 33 0.83 0.55 -19.71
C ALA A 33 1.05 -0.83 -19.07
N ASP A 34 2.32 -1.18 -18.88
CA ASP A 34 2.77 -2.33 -18.09
C ASP A 34 3.38 -1.81 -16.77
N TYR A 35 3.06 -2.45 -15.65
CA TYR A 35 3.47 -2.05 -14.30
C TYR A 35 4.45 -3.04 -13.65
N GLY A 36 5.01 -3.97 -14.44
CA GLY A 36 6.10 -4.83 -14.00
C GLY A 36 5.69 -6.29 -13.88
N TRP A 37 4.60 -6.61 -13.17
CA TRP A 37 4.21 -7.99 -12.92
C TRP A 37 3.89 -8.77 -14.22
N PRO A 38 4.39 -10.00 -14.42
CA PRO A 38 5.19 -10.83 -13.50
C PRO A 38 6.71 -10.73 -13.70
N PHE A 39 7.21 -9.74 -14.42
CA PHE A 39 8.60 -9.63 -14.86
C PHE A 39 9.47 -8.72 -13.99
N ALA A 40 8.87 -7.84 -13.21
CA ALA A 40 9.57 -6.87 -12.39
C ALA A 40 8.72 -6.46 -11.20
N ASN A 41 9.35 -6.20 -10.05
CA ASN A 41 8.67 -5.76 -8.82
C ASN A 41 9.28 -4.41 -8.37
N PRO A 42 8.49 -3.45 -7.87
CA PRO A 42 9.03 -2.19 -7.37
C PRO A 42 9.98 -2.39 -6.19
N ASP A 43 11.06 -1.61 -6.16
CA ASP A 43 12.10 -1.65 -5.14
C ASP A 43 12.06 -0.38 -4.27
N PRO A 44 11.61 -0.47 -3.00
CA PRO A 44 11.61 0.63 -2.05
C PRO A 44 12.98 0.88 -1.40
N ASP A 45 13.97 0.00 -1.55
CA ASP A 45 15.31 0.08 -0.91
C ASP A 45 16.24 1.07 -1.61
N THR A 46 15.70 2.24 -1.98
CA THR A 46 16.42 3.31 -2.67
C THR A 46 16.22 4.64 -1.96
N PRO A 47 17.04 5.68 -2.26
CA PRO A 47 16.86 6.99 -1.66
C PRO A 47 15.48 7.62 -1.90
N SER A 48 14.73 7.16 -2.91
CA SER A 48 13.37 7.65 -3.17
C SER A 48 12.31 6.94 -2.32
N GLY A 49 12.65 5.83 -1.64
CA GLY A 49 11.72 5.08 -0.80
C GLY A 49 10.47 4.67 -1.59
N PHE A 50 9.29 4.93 -1.02
CA PHE A 50 7.99 4.65 -1.66
C PHE A 50 7.60 5.62 -2.79
N ASP A 51 8.47 6.55 -3.19
CA ASP A 51 8.22 7.46 -4.30
C ASP A 51 9.05 7.03 -5.52
N ASN A 52 8.42 7.03 -6.70
CA ASN A 52 9.10 6.80 -7.99
C ASN A 52 10.06 5.58 -7.97
N MET A 53 9.62 4.48 -7.35
CA MET A 53 10.44 3.28 -7.14
C MET A 53 10.99 2.76 -8.49
N PRO A 54 12.29 2.41 -8.58
CA PRO A 54 12.77 1.56 -9.66
C PRO A 54 12.19 0.16 -9.52
N PHE A 55 12.51 -0.71 -10.47
CA PHE A 55 12.14 -2.10 -10.40
C PHE A 55 13.36 -3.00 -10.20
N ASP A 56 13.13 -4.11 -9.51
CA ASP A 56 13.99 -5.28 -9.53
C ASP A 56 13.43 -6.33 -10.50
N PRO A 57 14.28 -6.98 -11.32
CA PRO A 57 13.82 -8.01 -12.24
C PRO A 57 13.36 -9.23 -11.45
N ASP A 58 12.25 -9.82 -11.87
CA ASP A 58 11.81 -11.09 -11.34
C ASP A 58 12.84 -12.19 -11.67
N TYR A 59 13.21 -12.97 -10.65
CA TYR A 59 14.28 -13.96 -10.77
C TYR A 59 13.95 -15.08 -11.77
N GLU A 60 12.70 -15.52 -11.81
CA GLU A 60 12.29 -16.64 -12.67
C GLU A 60 11.81 -16.14 -14.04
N ASN A 61 11.05 -15.06 -14.05
CA ASN A 61 10.33 -14.59 -15.23
C ASN A 61 11.15 -13.60 -16.08
N ASN A 62 12.13 -12.91 -15.49
CA ASN A 62 12.98 -11.93 -16.19
C ASN A 62 14.43 -11.86 -15.64
N PRO A 63 15.12 -13.00 -15.45
CA PRO A 63 16.46 -13.01 -14.86
C PRO A 63 17.41 -12.11 -15.63
N ASP A 64 18.15 -11.26 -14.92
CA ASP A 64 19.08 -10.28 -15.49
C ASP A 64 18.47 -9.39 -16.60
N TRP A 65 17.15 -9.09 -16.52
CA TRP A 65 16.42 -8.30 -17.53
C TRP A 65 16.43 -8.90 -18.95
N ARG A 66 16.65 -10.21 -19.09
CA ARG A 66 16.80 -10.87 -20.41
C ARG A 66 15.54 -10.86 -21.27
N ARG A 67 14.36 -10.72 -20.68
CA ARG A 67 13.08 -10.75 -21.39
C ARG A 67 12.59 -9.35 -21.71
N PHE A 68 12.62 -8.46 -20.72
CA PHE A 68 12.25 -7.06 -20.86
C PHE A 68 13.22 -6.19 -20.07
N PRO A 69 13.70 -5.05 -20.61
CA PRO A 69 14.47 -4.09 -19.83
C PRO A 69 13.57 -3.35 -18.83
N GLU A 70 14.15 -2.79 -17.76
CA GLU A 70 13.42 -1.99 -16.77
C GLU A 70 12.57 -0.87 -17.42
N SER A 71 13.10 -0.24 -18.48
CA SER A 71 12.43 0.84 -19.22
C SER A 71 11.17 0.42 -19.97
N ALA A 72 10.85 -0.87 -20.03
CA ALA A 72 9.58 -1.36 -20.55
C ALA A 72 8.40 -1.13 -19.59
N PHE A 73 8.67 -0.85 -18.31
CA PHE A 73 7.66 -0.74 -17.25
C PHE A 73 7.40 0.71 -16.83
N THR A 74 6.14 0.99 -16.50
CA THR A 74 5.69 2.26 -15.94
C THR A 74 5.85 2.22 -14.43
N ARG A 75 6.53 3.24 -13.88
CA ARG A 75 6.73 3.35 -12.43
C ARG A 75 5.41 3.57 -11.69
N VAL A 76 5.31 2.94 -10.53
CA VAL A 76 4.24 3.11 -9.55
C VAL A 76 4.25 4.53 -8.98
N ASP A 77 3.07 5.12 -8.75
CA ASP A 77 2.97 6.50 -8.24
C ASP A 77 3.38 6.60 -6.77
N LYS A 78 2.95 5.62 -5.95
CA LYS A 78 3.29 5.57 -4.53
C LYS A 78 3.32 4.12 -4.04
N GLY A 79 4.35 3.78 -3.26
CA GLY A 79 4.41 2.54 -2.50
C GLY A 79 3.64 2.64 -1.18
N ILE A 80 3.16 1.49 -0.74
CA ILE A 80 2.52 1.24 0.55
C ILE A 80 3.38 0.18 1.24
N GLN A 81 3.49 0.27 2.56
CA GLN A 81 4.22 -0.72 3.35
C GLN A 81 3.79 -2.14 2.95
N ALA A 82 4.77 -2.99 2.64
CA ALA A 82 4.54 -4.38 2.26
C ALA A 82 3.60 -5.09 3.24
N HIS A 83 2.75 -5.96 2.69
CA HIS A 83 1.76 -6.75 3.44
C HIS A 83 0.66 -5.93 4.10
N SER A 84 0.47 -4.65 3.76
CA SER A 84 -0.65 -3.86 4.30
C SER A 84 -2.01 -4.33 3.77
N ALA A 85 -2.02 -5.00 2.61
CA ALA A 85 -3.21 -5.54 1.98
C ALA A 85 -4.32 -4.47 1.80
N PRO A 86 -4.08 -3.43 0.98
CA PRO A 86 -5.11 -2.46 0.64
C PRO A 86 -6.24 -3.12 -0.17
N LEU A 87 -7.46 -3.19 0.37
CA LEU A 87 -8.58 -3.90 -0.27
C LEU A 87 -9.66 -2.99 -0.85
N GLY A 88 -9.80 -1.77 -0.33
CA GLY A 88 -10.85 -0.85 -0.74
C GLY A 88 -10.40 0.59 -0.69
N MET A 89 -10.84 1.39 -1.68
CA MET A 89 -10.42 2.77 -1.87
C MET A 89 -11.58 3.67 -2.31
N ALA A 90 -11.50 4.95 -1.98
CA ALA A 90 -12.40 5.99 -2.46
C ALA A 90 -11.69 7.34 -2.66
N PHE A 91 -12.01 8.02 -3.76
CA PHE A 91 -11.65 9.42 -4.01
C PHE A 91 -12.62 10.36 -3.26
N LEU A 92 -12.10 11.45 -2.69
CA LEU A 92 -12.89 12.32 -1.79
C LEU A 92 -13.29 13.66 -2.40
N GLN A 93 -12.75 14.06 -3.55
CA GLN A 93 -12.92 15.41 -4.10
C GLN A 93 -14.36 15.79 -4.44
N SER A 94 -15.19 14.80 -4.83
CA SER A 94 -16.61 14.99 -5.14
C SER A 94 -17.55 14.56 -4.01
N SER A 95 -17.01 14.35 -2.81
CA SER A 95 -17.78 13.90 -1.65
C SER A 95 -18.19 15.05 -0.73
N ASN A 96 -19.06 14.75 0.24
CA ASN A 96 -19.45 15.69 1.30
C ASN A 96 -18.50 15.67 2.51
N VAL A 97 -17.43 14.86 2.48
CA VAL A 97 -16.48 14.72 3.60
C VAL A 97 -15.80 16.05 3.90
N PRO A 98 -15.81 16.57 5.14
CA PRO A 98 -15.28 17.90 5.45
C PRO A 98 -13.77 18.01 5.19
N GLU A 99 -13.31 19.24 4.96
CA GLU A 99 -11.88 19.56 5.04
C GLU A 99 -11.30 19.21 6.42
N PRO A 100 -10.01 18.84 6.52
CA PRO A 100 -8.97 18.94 5.48
C PRO A 100 -8.77 17.69 4.60
N ILE A 101 -9.62 16.66 4.72
CA ILE A 101 -9.40 15.36 4.07
C ILE A 101 -10.14 15.22 2.73
N ARG A 102 -10.74 16.28 2.20
CA ARG A 102 -11.52 16.20 0.94
C ARG A 102 -10.62 16.11 -0.30
N HIS A 103 -9.40 16.62 -0.20
CA HIS A 103 -8.46 16.71 -1.33
C HIS A 103 -7.49 15.53 -1.38
N GLY A 104 -8.02 14.31 -1.54
CA GLY A 104 -7.22 13.09 -1.55
C GLY A 104 -8.03 11.84 -1.88
N LEU A 105 -7.42 10.69 -1.63
CA LEU A 105 -8.10 9.40 -1.54
C LEU A 105 -7.92 8.80 -0.16
N VAL A 106 -8.82 7.89 0.19
CA VAL A 106 -8.69 7.01 1.35
C VAL A 106 -8.66 5.57 0.90
N THR A 107 -7.90 4.75 1.62
CA THR A 107 -7.80 3.31 1.39
C THR A 107 -7.78 2.55 2.71
N ALA A 108 -8.39 1.37 2.75
CA ALA A 108 -8.46 0.51 3.91
C ALA A 108 -7.40 -0.59 3.80
N TYR A 109 -6.49 -0.64 4.79
CA TYR A 109 -5.43 -1.64 4.91
C TYR A 109 -5.92 -2.77 5.80
N HIS A 110 -6.19 -3.92 5.19
CA HIS A 110 -6.71 -5.11 5.87
C HIS A 110 -5.70 -5.72 6.84
N GLY A 111 -4.41 -5.49 6.60
CA GLY A 111 -3.32 -5.81 7.49
C GLY A 111 -2.63 -7.14 7.21
N SER A 112 -1.37 -7.19 7.60
CA SER A 112 -0.43 -8.26 7.24
C SER A 112 -0.74 -9.59 7.89
N TRP A 113 -0.69 -10.66 7.10
CA TRP A 113 -0.71 -12.03 7.63
C TRP A 113 0.69 -12.67 7.68
N ASP A 114 1.61 -12.30 6.76
CA ASP A 114 2.94 -12.91 6.60
C ASP A 114 4.12 -11.95 6.84
N ARG A 115 3.98 -11.09 7.86
CA ARG A 115 5.06 -10.21 8.35
C ARG A 115 5.43 -10.60 9.78
N THR A 116 6.70 -10.56 10.15
CA THR A 116 7.14 -10.94 11.51
C THR A 116 6.54 -10.02 12.57
N ARG A 117 6.47 -8.72 12.29
CA ARG A 117 5.68 -7.74 13.04
C ARG A 117 4.53 -7.23 12.19
N LYS A 118 3.33 -7.33 12.71
CA LYS A 118 2.10 -6.94 12.02
C LYS A 118 2.12 -5.46 11.66
N THR A 119 1.55 -5.13 10.51
CA THR A 119 1.37 -3.76 10.01
C THR A 119 0.07 -3.66 9.21
N GLY A 120 -0.35 -2.44 8.85
CA GLY A 120 -1.64 -2.16 8.24
C GLY A 120 -2.72 -1.92 9.30
N TYR A 121 -3.87 -2.58 9.19
CA TYR A 121 -4.99 -2.50 10.14
C TYR A 121 -5.44 -1.06 10.40
N LYS A 122 -5.63 -0.31 9.33
CA LYS A 122 -5.92 1.13 9.38
C LYS A 122 -6.65 1.61 8.14
N VAL A 123 -7.22 2.79 8.23
CA VAL A 123 -7.63 3.58 7.05
C VAL A 123 -6.59 4.66 6.84
N ALA A 124 -5.95 4.64 5.68
CA ALA A 124 -4.94 5.60 5.26
C ALA A 124 -5.55 6.64 4.32
N TYR A 125 -5.13 7.88 4.45
CA TYR A 125 -5.46 9.01 3.57
C TYR A 125 -4.21 9.45 2.81
N PHE A 126 -4.35 9.62 1.50
CA PHE A 126 -3.32 10.19 0.63
C PHE A 126 -3.84 11.52 0.07
N PRO A 127 -3.33 12.67 0.54
CA PRO A 127 -3.68 13.95 -0.04
C PRO A 127 -3.12 14.06 -1.45
N TRP A 128 -3.82 14.72 -2.38
CA TRP A 128 -3.24 15.03 -3.68
C TRP A 128 -2.22 16.16 -3.56
N THR A 129 -1.06 15.96 -4.16
CA THR A 129 -0.08 17.02 -4.42
C THR A 129 -0.57 17.96 -5.52
N HIS A 130 0.11 19.10 -5.69
CA HIS A 130 -0.23 20.08 -6.74
C HIS A 130 -0.16 19.50 -8.16
N ASP A 131 0.71 18.51 -8.41
CA ASP A 131 0.83 17.80 -9.69
C ASP A 131 -0.12 16.59 -9.82
N GLY A 132 -1.06 16.42 -8.89
CA GLY A 132 -2.07 15.38 -8.94
C GLY A 132 -1.57 13.97 -8.56
N ARG A 133 -0.43 13.87 -7.86
CA ARG A 133 0.10 12.61 -7.35
C ARG A 133 -0.34 12.34 -5.91
N PRO A 134 -0.33 11.08 -5.44
CA PRO A 134 -0.57 10.78 -4.04
C PRO A 134 0.58 11.32 -3.19
N GLY A 135 0.26 12.15 -2.21
CA GLY A 135 1.20 12.75 -1.28
C GLY A 135 1.65 11.79 -0.17
N LEU A 136 2.16 12.35 0.92
CA LEU A 136 2.53 11.57 2.09
C LEU A 136 1.29 10.97 2.75
N GLN A 137 1.34 9.67 3.02
CA GLN A 137 0.27 8.95 3.74
C GLN A 137 0.01 9.59 5.11
N VAL A 138 -1.26 9.70 5.48
CA VAL A 138 -1.74 10.03 6.81
C VAL A 138 -2.59 8.88 7.33
N ASP A 139 -2.30 8.38 8.52
CA ASP A 139 -3.16 7.41 9.19
C ASP A 139 -4.43 8.11 9.68
N LEU A 140 -5.55 7.91 8.99
CA LEU A 140 -6.81 8.60 9.26
C LEU A 140 -7.60 7.92 10.38
N VAL A 141 -7.64 6.59 10.37
CA VAL A 141 -8.22 5.78 11.45
C VAL A 141 -7.29 4.63 11.73
N SER A 142 -6.93 4.43 12.99
CA SER A 142 -6.04 3.36 13.45
C SER A 142 -6.53 2.83 14.80
N GLY A 143 -5.82 1.83 15.33
CA GLY A 143 -6.10 1.24 16.64
C GLY A 143 -6.61 -0.20 16.60
N TRP A 144 -6.91 -0.75 15.41
CA TRP A 144 -7.22 -2.17 15.23
C TRP A 144 -6.08 -3.11 15.61
N LEU A 145 -4.84 -2.64 15.43
CA LEU A 145 -3.62 -3.29 15.86
C LEU A 145 -3.06 -2.58 17.09
N ASP A 146 -2.80 -3.34 18.15
CA ASP A 146 -1.98 -2.90 19.27
C ASP A 146 -0.50 -3.16 18.95
N ASP A 147 0.28 -2.10 18.77
CA ASP A 147 1.68 -2.23 18.34
C ASP A 147 2.58 -2.92 19.37
N ALA A 148 2.27 -2.83 20.66
CA ALA A 148 3.10 -3.41 21.71
C ALA A 148 2.89 -4.92 21.84
N THR A 149 1.64 -5.35 21.81
CA THR A 149 1.22 -6.75 22.02
C THR A 149 1.05 -7.52 20.71
N GLN A 150 0.95 -6.80 19.58
CA GLN A 150 0.68 -7.35 18.24
C GLN A 150 -0.69 -8.03 18.15
N THR A 151 -1.62 -7.71 19.06
CA THR A 151 -3.00 -8.20 19.01
C THR A 151 -3.82 -7.36 18.03
N VAL A 152 -4.68 -8.04 17.28
CA VAL A 152 -5.59 -7.43 16.31
C VAL A 152 -7.02 -7.75 16.76
N TRP A 153 -7.91 -6.75 16.72
CA TRP A 153 -9.33 -6.94 17.07
C TRP A 153 -10.30 -6.69 15.91
N GLY A 154 -9.79 -6.28 14.74
CA GLY A 154 -10.58 -6.17 13.51
C GLY A 154 -9.70 -5.87 12.29
N ARG A 155 -10.30 -5.94 11.10
CA ARG A 155 -9.61 -5.85 9.81
C ARG A 155 -10.41 -5.00 8.82
N PRO A 156 -10.05 -3.73 8.61
CA PRO A 156 -10.81 -2.87 7.72
C PRO A 156 -10.66 -3.33 6.26
N VAL A 157 -11.76 -3.39 5.52
CA VAL A 157 -11.82 -3.91 4.14
C VAL A 157 -12.03 -2.79 3.13
N ASP A 158 -13.09 -1.99 3.28
CA ASP A 158 -13.42 -0.91 2.36
C ASP A 158 -13.82 0.35 3.12
N VAL A 159 -13.68 1.48 2.46
CA VAL A 159 -14.04 2.81 2.96
C VAL A 159 -14.82 3.57 1.90
N LYS A 160 -15.96 4.15 2.27
CA LYS A 160 -16.83 4.91 1.36
C LYS A 160 -17.35 6.20 2.00
N PRO A 161 -17.33 7.34 1.28
CA PRO A 161 -17.97 8.56 1.75
C PRO A 161 -19.50 8.44 1.70
N GLY A 162 -20.14 8.86 2.79
CA GLY A 162 -21.59 8.98 2.89
C GLY A 162 -22.11 10.36 2.47
N LYS A 163 -23.41 10.43 2.19
CA LYS A 163 -24.11 11.69 1.83
C LYS A 163 -24.14 12.68 3.00
N ASP A 164 -24.02 12.18 4.22
CA ASP A 164 -23.96 12.94 5.48
C ASP A 164 -22.57 13.53 5.77
N GLY A 165 -21.59 13.31 4.89
CA GLY A 165 -20.21 13.78 5.06
C GLY A 165 -19.37 12.90 5.99
N ALA A 166 -19.87 11.74 6.42
CA ALA A 166 -19.10 10.74 7.14
C ALA A 166 -18.32 9.83 6.18
N LEU A 167 -17.32 9.11 6.71
CA LEU A 167 -16.76 7.93 6.06
C LEU A 167 -17.32 6.68 6.73
N TYR A 168 -17.71 5.69 5.93
CA TYR A 168 -18.16 4.38 6.37
C TYR A 168 -17.08 3.35 6.07
N ILE A 169 -16.69 2.58 7.08
CA ILE A 169 -15.58 1.62 7.00
C ILE A 169 -16.11 0.25 7.36
N SER A 170 -16.00 -0.72 6.46
CA SER A 170 -16.38 -2.11 6.72
C SER A 170 -15.22 -2.90 7.32
N ASP A 171 -15.52 -3.84 8.19
CA ASP A 171 -14.55 -4.72 8.84
C ASP A 171 -15.14 -6.13 8.94
N ASP A 172 -14.50 -7.06 8.24
CA ASP A 172 -15.00 -8.42 8.07
C ASP A 172 -14.69 -9.32 9.27
N ASP A 173 -13.58 -9.08 9.97
CA ASP A 173 -13.17 -9.84 11.14
C ASP A 173 -14.07 -9.54 12.35
N SER A 174 -14.47 -8.27 12.53
CA SER A 174 -15.42 -7.89 13.59
C SER A 174 -16.90 -7.91 13.16
N GLY A 175 -17.18 -8.06 11.86
CA GLY A 175 -18.54 -8.00 11.30
C GLY A 175 -19.21 -6.62 11.46
N THR A 176 -18.42 -5.55 11.51
CA THR A 176 -18.88 -4.19 11.87
C THR A 176 -18.75 -3.20 10.70
N VAL A 177 -19.62 -2.19 10.69
CA VAL A 177 -19.45 -0.98 9.87
C VAL A 177 -19.30 0.23 10.79
N TYR A 178 -18.13 0.87 10.75
CA TYR A 178 -17.85 2.08 11.51
C TYR A 178 -18.30 3.31 10.72
N ARG A 179 -18.75 4.34 11.43
CA ARG A 179 -19.07 5.67 10.87
C ARG A 179 -18.13 6.70 11.47
N LEU A 180 -17.14 7.14 10.71
CA LEU A 180 -16.23 8.21 11.07
C LEU A 180 -16.84 9.56 10.70
N ARG A 181 -17.01 10.44 11.70
CA ARG A 181 -17.47 11.82 11.49
C ARG A 181 -16.63 12.78 12.33
N ARG A 182 -16.62 14.05 11.93
CA ARG A 182 -16.08 15.13 12.76
C ARG A 182 -16.86 15.20 14.07
N SER A 183 -16.16 15.37 15.19
CA SER A 183 -16.82 15.65 16.48
C SER A 183 -17.55 16.99 16.40
N GLU A 184 -18.68 17.05 17.09
CA GLU A 184 -19.46 18.30 17.29
C GLU A 184 -18.67 19.33 18.12
#